data_AF-A0A7S2JRA6-F1
#
_entry.id   AF-A0A7S2JRA6-F1
#
_cell.length_a   1.000
_cell.length_b   1.000
_cell.length_c   1.000
_cell.angle_alpha   90.00
_cell.angle_beta   90.00
_cell.angle_gamma   90.00
#
_symmetry.space_group_name_H-M   'P 1'
#
loop_
_entity.id
_entity.type
_entity.pdbx_description
1 polymer ?
#
loop_
_entity_poly.entity_id
_entity_poly.type
_entity_poly.pdbx_seq_one_letter_code
_entity_poly.pdbx_strand_id
1 'polypeptide(L)'
;RSHKPHHRFTNPKLFDAFNGSPADTILMILIPLYITANLVHCNVWTYMAFGSVYANWLTLIHSEYPHIWDKAFRLFGLGTAADHHVHHKFFKFNYGHLCMWYDMLCRTYRHPDSFPRVFFVDSVADKLK
;
A
#
# COMPACT_ATOMS: atom_id res chain seq x y z
N ARG A 1 4.36 12.94 11.23
CA ARG A 1 5.48 12.71 12.19
C ARG A 1 5.54 11.23 12.61
N SER A 2 4.42 10.62 12.99
CA SER A 2 4.34 9.21 13.41
C SER A 2 4.70 8.20 12.31
N HIS A 3 4.26 8.43 11.07
CA HIS A 3 4.50 7.55 9.93
C HIS A 3 5.86 7.79 9.22
N LYS A 4 6.53 8.91 9.52
CA LYS A 4 7.81 9.26 8.86
C LYS A 4 8.92 8.20 9.11
N PRO A 5 9.07 7.62 10.32
CA PRO A 5 10.00 6.51 10.55
C PRO A 5 9.75 5.29 9.67
N HIS A 6 8.50 4.98 9.33
CA HIS A 6 8.18 3.89 8.40
C HIS A 6 8.78 4.13 7.00
N HIS A 7 8.84 5.39 6.55
CA HIS A 7 9.49 5.77 5.30
C HIS A 7 11.02 5.83 5.33
N ARG A 8 11.66 5.37 6.40
CA ARG A 8 13.12 5.09 6.33
C ARG A 8 13.41 4.02 5.28
N PHE A 9 12.45 3.15 5.01
CA PHE A 9 12.52 2.11 4.00
C PHE A 9 12.09 2.63 2.63
N THR A 10 12.99 3.31 1.92
CA THR A 10 12.66 3.85 0.58
C THR A 10 12.46 2.78 -0.51
N ASN A 11 12.83 1.53 -0.21
CA ASN A 11 12.52 0.32 -0.98
C ASN A 11 12.03 -0.74 0.02
N PRO A 12 10.76 -0.68 0.43
CA PRO A 12 10.25 -1.51 1.52
C PRO A 12 10.22 -2.99 1.14
N LYS A 13 10.36 -3.84 2.14
CA LYS A 13 10.12 -5.29 2.06
C LYS A 13 8.80 -5.66 2.71
N LEU A 14 8.31 -6.85 2.43
CA LEU A 14 7.03 -7.34 2.96
C LEU A 14 6.88 -7.12 4.48
N PHE A 15 7.93 -7.40 5.26
CA PHE A 15 7.89 -7.26 6.73
C PHE A 15 8.09 -5.82 7.25
N ASP A 16 8.51 -4.88 6.40
CA ASP A 16 8.61 -3.47 6.80
C ASP A 16 7.21 -2.85 7.03
N ALA A 17 6.16 -3.50 6.52
CA ALA A 17 4.76 -3.19 6.83
C ALA A 17 4.47 -3.20 8.35
N PHE A 18 5.18 -4.03 9.13
CA PHE A 18 4.99 -4.12 10.58
C PHE A 18 5.78 -3.05 11.36
N ASN A 19 6.54 -2.20 10.67
CA ASN A 19 7.31 -1.13 11.30
C ASN A 19 6.52 0.18 11.45
N GLY A 20 5.21 0.09 11.67
CA GLY A 20 4.35 1.23 11.98
C GLY A 20 4.43 1.63 13.45
N SER A 21 4.21 2.91 13.76
CA SER A 21 4.05 3.34 15.15
C SER A 21 2.65 3.00 15.69
N PRO A 22 2.43 2.94 17.01
CA PRO A 22 1.09 2.76 17.58
C PRO A 22 0.08 3.79 17.09
N ALA A 23 0.53 5.03 16.87
CA ALA A 23 -0.31 6.10 16.32
C ALA A 23 -0.76 5.80 14.88
N ASP A 24 0.12 5.24 14.05
CA ASP A 24 -0.24 4.86 12.67
C ASP A 24 -1.26 3.72 12.71
N THR A 25 -1.04 2.69 13.53
CA THR A 25 -1.98 1.59 13.72
C THR A 25 -3.35 2.08 14.18
N ILE A 26 -3.40 2.97 15.18
CA ILE A 26 -4.68 3.45 15.71
C ILE A 26 -5.40 4.33 14.68
N LEU A 27 -4.71 5.33 14.11
CA LEU A 27 -5.34 6.35 13.28
C LEU A 27 -5.64 5.88 11.86
N MET A 28 -4.80 5.01 11.29
CA MET A 28 -4.94 4.56 9.90
C MET A 28 -5.64 3.20 9.77
N ILE A 29 -5.67 2.39 10.83
CA ILE A 29 -6.23 1.02 10.79
C ILE A 29 -7.42 0.89 11.75
N LEU A 30 -7.19 1.01 13.07
CA LEU A 30 -8.20 0.62 14.06
C LEU A 30 -9.41 1.56 14.09
N ILE A 31 -9.21 2.88 14.07
CA ILE A 31 -10.31 3.85 14.08
C ILE A 31 -11.16 3.72 12.80
N PRO A 32 -10.58 3.74 11.58
CA PRO A 32 -11.37 3.54 10.36
C PRO A 32 -12.12 2.20 10.33
N LEU A 33 -11.48 1.12 10.78
CA LEU A 33 -12.11 -0.21 10.82
C LEU A 33 -13.28 -0.25 11.83
N TYR A 34 -13.08 0.30 13.03
CA TYR A 34 -14.12 0.39 14.05
C TYR A 34 -15.30 1.23 13.57
N ILE A 35 -15.05 2.42 13.00
CA ILE A 35 -16.12 3.26 12.44
C ILE A 35 -16.88 2.50 11.36
N THR A 36 -16.18 1.84 10.43
CA THR A 36 -16.81 1.09 9.34
C THR A 36 -17.69 -0.04 9.88
N ALA A 37 -17.25 -0.78 10.89
CA ALA A 37 -18.03 -1.85 11.50
C ALA A 37 -19.29 -1.38 12.25
N ASN A 38 -19.31 -0.11 12.68
CA ASN A 38 -20.50 0.50 13.29
C ASN A 38 -21.44 1.16 12.26
N LEU A 39 -20.94 1.51 11.07
CA LEU A 39 -21.75 2.07 9.98
C LEU A 39 -22.34 1.00 9.06
N VAL A 40 -21.65 -0.13 8.90
CA VAL A 40 -22.05 -1.24 8.03
C VAL A 40 -22.46 -2.42 8.90
N HIS A 41 -23.71 -2.88 8.77
CA HIS A 41 -24.15 -4.11 9.41
C HIS A 41 -23.27 -5.28 8.97
N CYS A 42 -22.51 -5.83 9.92
CA CYS A 42 -21.62 -6.96 9.69
C CYS A 42 -21.73 -7.94 10.86
N ASN A 43 -21.60 -9.23 10.57
CA ASN A 43 -21.44 -10.25 11.60
C ASN A 43 -19.95 -10.52 11.82
N VAL A 44 -19.63 -11.29 12.88
CA VAL A 44 -18.24 -11.61 13.25
C VAL A 44 -17.44 -12.20 12.10
N TRP A 45 -18.04 -13.07 11.27
CA TRP A 45 -17.36 -13.70 10.14
C TRP A 45 -17.03 -12.70 9.04
N THR A 46 -17.99 -11.87 8.66
CA THR A 46 -17.77 -10.82 7.66
C THR A 46 -16.74 -9.79 8.13
N TYR A 47 -16.73 -9.47 9.42
CA TYR A 47 -15.74 -8.58 10.01
C TYR A 47 -14.34 -9.20 10.01
N MET A 48 -14.21 -10.46 10.42
CA MET A 48 -12.93 -11.19 10.41
C MET A 48 -12.40 -11.37 8.98
N ALA A 49 -13.27 -11.71 8.03
CA ALA A 49 -12.90 -11.85 6.63
C ALA A 49 -12.39 -10.51 6.07
N PHE A 50 -13.14 -9.43 6.28
CA PHE A 50 -12.73 -8.09 5.85
C PHE A 50 -11.41 -7.66 6.49
N GLY A 51 -11.29 -7.78 7.81
CA GLY A 51 -10.08 -7.41 8.55
C GLY A 51 -8.87 -8.21 8.08
N SER A 52 -9.03 -9.51 7.81
CA SER A 52 -7.96 -10.37 7.29
C SER A 52 -7.54 -9.96 5.89
N VAL A 53 -8.49 -9.73 4.98
CA VAL A 53 -8.19 -9.28 3.61
C VAL A 53 -7.52 -7.90 3.62
N TYR A 54 -8.04 -6.97 4.42
CA TYR A 54 -7.49 -5.62 4.57
C TYR A 54 -6.06 -5.65 5.10
N ALA A 55 -5.80 -6.43 6.16
CA ALA A 55 -4.45 -6.58 6.72
C ALA A 55 -3.49 -7.19 5.69
N ASN A 56 -3.90 -8.25 4.98
CA ASN A 56 -3.09 -8.85 3.92
C ASN A 56 -2.78 -7.84 2.81
N TRP A 57 -3.75 -7.02 2.40
CA TRP A 57 -3.51 -5.98 1.40
C TRP A 57 -2.46 -4.98 1.86
N LEU A 58 -2.59 -4.44 3.08
CA LEU A 58 -1.63 -3.49 3.65
C LEU A 58 -0.21 -4.08 3.75
N THR A 59 -0.09 -5.39 3.95
CA THR A 59 1.20 -6.08 3.90
C THR A 59 1.70 -6.25 2.46
N LEU A 60 0.86 -6.76 1.56
CA LEU A 60 1.25 -7.08 0.17
C LEU A 60 1.69 -5.86 -0.65
N ILE A 61 1.15 -4.67 -0.37
CA ILE A 61 1.65 -3.44 -1.03
C ILE A 61 3.10 -3.09 -0.68
N HIS A 62 3.71 -3.76 0.31
CA HIS A 62 5.15 -3.64 0.61
C HIS A 62 5.99 -4.75 -0.02
N SER A 63 5.39 -5.66 -0.79
CA SER A 63 6.12 -6.76 -1.41
C SER A 63 7.15 -6.24 -2.40
N GLU A 64 8.34 -6.81 -2.39
CA GLU A 64 9.43 -6.49 -3.33
C GLU A 64 9.15 -6.97 -4.77
N TYR A 65 8.06 -7.72 -4.98
CA TYR A 65 7.77 -8.39 -6.24
C TYR A 65 6.41 -7.98 -6.80
N PRO A 66 6.28 -7.87 -8.13
CA PRO A 66 4.98 -7.68 -8.76
C PRO A 66 4.12 -8.93 -8.56
N HIS A 67 2.83 -8.72 -8.28
CA HIS A 67 1.86 -9.79 -8.20
C HIS A 67 1.15 -10.01 -9.55
N ILE A 68 0.70 -11.24 -9.79
CA ILE A 68 0.03 -11.64 -11.03
C ILE A 68 -1.22 -10.79 -11.35
N TRP A 69 -1.85 -10.24 -10.30
CA TRP A 69 -3.08 -9.43 -10.41
C TRP A 69 -2.83 -7.92 -10.46
N ASP A 70 -1.59 -7.45 -10.33
CA ASP A 70 -1.28 -6.01 -10.22
C ASP A 70 -1.80 -5.20 -11.42
N LYS A 71 -1.74 -5.76 -12.63
CA LYS A 71 -2.29 -5.11 -13.83
C LYS A 71 -3.80 -4.91 -13.73
N ALA A 72 -4.52 -5.93 -13.25
CA ALA A 72 -5.97 -5.86 -13.06
C ALA A 72 -6.31 -4.89 -11.93
N PHE A 73 -5.61 -4.96 -10.80
CA PHE A 73 -5.80 -4.06 -9.67
C PHE A 73 -5.60 -2.60 -10.06
N ARG A 74 -4.52 -2.30 -10.79
CA ARG A 74 -4.25 -0.96 -11.31
C ARG A 74 -5.34 -0.46 -12.26
N LEU A 75 -5.88 -1.33 -13.12
CA LEU A 75 -6.98 -0.97 -14.03
C LEU A 75 -8.22 -0.51 -13.26
N PHE A 76 -8.52 -1.14 -12.12
CA PHE A 76 -9.60 -0.73 -11.23
C PHE A 76 -9.21 0.40 -10.27
N GLY A 77 -7.98 0.93 -10.37
CA GLY A 77 -7.45 1.97 -9.51
C GLY A 77 -7.16 1.51 -8.08
N LEU A 78 -7.02 0.20 -7.86
CA LEU A 78 -6.53 -0.36 -6.61
C LEU A 78 -5.00 -0.19 -6.54
N GLY A 79 -4.52 0.22 -5.37
CA GLY A 79 -3.10 0.45 -5.11
C GLY A 79 -2.31 -0.86 -5.11
N THR A 80 -1.21 -0.90 -5.85
CA THR A 80 -0.34 -2.08 -5.97
C THR A 80 0.95 -1.89 -5.18
N ALA A 81 1.76 -2.95 -5.09
CA ALA A 81 3.09 -2.87 -4.50
C ALA A 81 3.96 -1.80 -5.18
N ALA A 82 3.89 -1.70 -6.51
CA ALA A 82 4.62 -0.69 -7.27
C ALA A 82 4.18 0.76 -6.93
N ASP A 83 2.88 0.99 -6.72
CA ASP A 83 2.38 2.33 -6.36
C ASP A 83 2.87 2.76 -4.98
N HIS A 84 2.90 1.82 -4.03
CA HIS A 84 3.35 2.08 -2.67
C HIS A 84 4.88 2.23 -2.58
N HIS A 85 5.64 1.56 -3.44
CA HIS A 85 7.08 1.83 -3.57
C HIS A 85 7.37 3.25 -4.08
N VAL A 86 6.56 3.77 -5.01
CA VAL A 86 6.64 5.18 -5.42
C VAL A 86 6.33 6.11 -4.24
N HIS A 87 5.35 5.76 -3.42
CA HIS A 87 5.05 6.49 -2.19
C HIS A 87 6.23 6.50 -1.23
N HIS A 88 6.82 5.34 -0.94
CA HIS A 88 8.01 5.22 -0.08
C HIS A 88 9.23 5.97 -0.62
N LYS A 89 9.39 6.04 -1.95
CA LYS A 89 10.49 6.76 -2.58
C LYS A 89 10.37 8.27 -2.45
N PHE A 90 9.17 8.82 -2.68
CA PHE A 90 8.99 10.26 -2.86
C PHE A 90 8.22 10.94 -1.73
N PHE A 91 7.51 10.18 -0.89
CA PHE A 91 6.66 10.58 0.25
C PHE A 91 5.50 11.53 -0.06
N LYS A 92 5.58 12.30 -1.15
CA LYS A 92 4.61 13.34 -1.56
C LYS A 92 3.58 12.88 -2.59
N PHE A 93 3.63 11.63 -3.00
CA PHE A 93 2.79 11.07 -4.06
C PHE A 93 2.23 9.71 -3.60
N ASN A 94 1.15 9.27 -4.23
CA ASN A 94 0.51 7.97 -4.02
C ASN A 94 0.17 7.69 -2.54
N TYR A 95 -0.61 8.57 -1.90
CA TYR A 95 -0.94 8.45 -0.47
C TYR A 95 -1.91 7.30 -0.15
N GLY A 96 -2.73 6.89 -1.12
CA GLY A 96 -3.69 5.81 -0.93
C GLY A 96 -3.01 4.47 -0.67
N HIS A 97 -3.51 3.73 0.32
CA HIS A 97 -3.05 2.35 0.57
C HIS A 97 -3.83 1.33 -0.26
N LEU A 98 -5.16 1.50 -0.32
CA LEU A 98 -6.07 0.57 -1.01
C LEU A 98 -6.40 1.01 -2.42
N CYS A 99 -6.69 2.30 -2.62
CA CYS A 99 -7.15 2.84 -3.90
C CYS A 99 -6.38 4.13 -4.22
N MET A 100 -6.06 4.31 -5.49
CA MET A 100 -5.39 5.50 -6.03
C MET A 100 -6.37 6.59 -6.48
N TRP A 101 -7.68 6.35 -6.43
CA TRP A 101 -8.69 7.27 -6.98
C TRP A 101 -8.58 8.68 -6.42
N TYR A 102 -8.35 8.81 -5.12
CA TYR A 102 -8.16 10.12 -4.49
C TYR A 102 -6.85 10.77 -4.92
N ASP A 103 -5.77 10.01 -5.09
CA ASP A 103 -4.52 10.53 -5.63
C ASP A 103 -4.68 11.00 -7.09
N MET A 104 -5.47 10.29 -7.89
CA MET A 104 -5.79 10.67 -9.27
C MET A 104 -6.61 11.96 -9.29
N LEU A 105 -7.65 12.05 -8.45
CA LEU A 105 -8.53 13.22 -8.34
C LEU A 105 -7.76 14.45 -7.85
N CYS A 106 -6.94 14.29 -6.82
CA CYS A 106 -6.16 15.36 -6.20
C CYS A 106 -4.81 15.63 -6.90
N ARG A 107 -4.53 14.95 -8.02
CA ARG A 107 -3.28 15.08 -8.81
C ARG A 107 -2.00 14.81 -8.03
N THR A 108 -2.08 13.91 -7.04
CA THR A 108 -0.94 13.38 -6.28
C THR A 108 -0.52 11.98 -6.77
N TYR A 109 -1.18 11.45 -7.80
CA TYR A 109 -0.83 10.17 -8.42
C TYR A 109 0.41 10.26 -9.32
N ARG A 110 1.28 9.26 -9.22
CA ARG A 110 2.46 9.03 -10.06
C ARG A 110 2.50 7.57 -10.47
N HIS A 111 2.49 7.35 -11.78
CA HIS A 111 2.54 6.01 -12.36
C HIS A 111 3.91 5.36 -12.13
N PRO A 112 3.99 4.11 -11.63
CA PRO A 112 5.25 3.41 -11.37
C PRO A 112 6.12 3.23 -12.61
N ASP A 113 5.54 3.05 -13.79
CA ASP A 113 6.31 2.94 -15.05
C ASP A 113 7.09 4.21 -15.39
N SER A 114 6.73 5.37 -14.83
CA SER A 114 7.55 6.59 -14.94
C SER A 114 8.83 6.51 -14.11
N PHE A 115 8.92 5.54 -13.20
CA PHE A 115 10.01 5.33 -12.26
C PHE A 115 10.39 3.85 -12.18
N PRO A 116 10.83 3.22 -13.29
CA PRO A 116 11.05 1.77 -13.31
C PRO A 116 12.10 1.34 -12.28
N ARG A 117 13.05 2.23 -11.97
CA ARG A 117 14.09 2.03 -10.95
C ARG A 117 13.59 2.09 -9.49
N VAL A 118 12.31 2.29 -9.25
CA VAL A 118 11.74 2.34 -7.89
C VAL A 118 11.16 1.00 -7.47
N PHE A 119 10.73 0.18 -8.42
CA PHE A 119 10.13 -1.12 -8.13
C PHE A 119 10.72 -2.28 -8.94
N PHE A 120 11.13 -2.05 -10.19
CA PHE A 120 11.52 -3.13 -11.10
C PHE A 120 13.04 -3.41 -11.16
N VAL A 121 13.85 -2.81 -10.27
CA VAL A 121 15.33 -2.93 -10.29
C VAL A 121 15.81 -4.36 -10.06
N ASP A 122 15.02 -5.20 -9.41
CA ASP A 122 15.37 -6.61 -9.17
C ASP A 122 14.78 -7.58 -10.20
N SER A 123 14.16 -7.08 -11.28
CA SER A 123 13.54 -7.91 -12.32
C SER A 123 14.56 -8.53 -13.29
N VAL A 124 15.45 -9.41 -12.80
CA VAL A 124 16.33 -10.35 -13.55
C VAL A 124 17.34 -9.73 -14.53
N ALA A 125 17.00 -8.70 -15.29
CA ALA A 125 17.80 -8.07 -16.33
C ALA A 125 18.99 -7.26 -15.78
N ASP A 126 18.89 -6.70 -14.57
CA ASP A 126 19.99 -5.92 -13.98
C ASP A 126 21.01 -6.78 -13.21
N LYS A 127 20.72 -8.07 -12.96
CA LYS A 127 21.70 -9.02 -12.38
C LYS A 127 22.61 -9.68 -13.42
N LEU A 128 22.47 -9.31 -14.69
CA LEU A 128 23.23 -9.87 -15.83
C LEU A 128 24.17 -8.84 -16.49
N LYS A 129 24.45 -7.72 -15.81
CA LYS A 129 25.52 -6.77 -16.17
C LYS A 129 26.59 -6.77 -15.08
#